data_AF-A0A356WZ21-F1
#
_entry.id   AF-A0A356WZ21-F1
#
_cell.length_a   1.000
_cell.length_b   1.000
_cell.length_c   1.000
_cell.angle_alpha   90.00
_cell.angle_beta   90.00
_cell.angle_gamma   90.00
#
_symmetry.space_group_name_H-M   'P 1'
#
loop_
_entity.id
_entity.type
_entity.pdbx_description
1 polymer ?
#
loop_
_entity_poly.entity_id
_entity_poly.type
_entity_poly.pdbx_seq_one_letter_code
_entity_poly.pdbx_strand_id
1 'polypeptide(L)'
;RNFLVRNRRYLDMEVALTGELDAQKSIEQELQLFGTLNAERGYARPLGKQFNLDEGSFTFSGPISEPEIFIRTSFIPQTAQKQTGNPITLFYIIEGNAEDPTFRFESEPYMEQQDIICYTLFNKPCYALESWQQVVSGGGSSPTDLLVDVLLDEVETLATQQLGIDVVQIDNSSS
;
A
#
# COMPACT_ATOMS: atom_id res chain seq x y z
N ARG A 1 -5.56 12.23 -25.30
CA ARG A 1 -4.28 12.88 -24.84
C ARG A 1 -3.80 12.09 -23.63
N ASN A 2 -2.49 11.98 -23.40
CA ASN A 2 -1.94 11.20 -22.27
C ASN A 2 -1.50 12.15 -21.15
N PHE A 3 -1.95 11.90 -19.92
CA PHE A 3 -1.60 12.69 -18.73
C PHE A 3 -0.91 11.79 -17.71
N LEU A 4 -0.05 12.35 -16.86
CA LEU A 4 0.59 11.64 -15.75
C LEU A 4 0.29 12.37 -14.44
N VAL A 5 -0.30 11.67 -13.49
CA VAL A 5 -0.55 12.19 -12.14
C VAL A 5 0.43 11.55 -11.16
N ARG A 6 1.02 12.37 -10.29
CA ARG A 6 1.94 11.94 -9.23
C ARG A 6 1.52 12.50 -7.88
N ASN A 7 1.31 11.65 -6.89
CA ASN A 7 1.14 12.04 -5.48
C ASN A 7 2.32 11.48 -4.67
N ARG A 8 2.85 12.28 -3.75
CA ARG A 8 3.92 11.88 -2.81
C ARG A 8 3.71 12.41 -1.39
N ARG A 9 2.65 13.20 -1.16
CA ARG A 9 2.44 13.91 0.11
C ARG A 9 1.86 13.00 1.18
N TYR A 10 0.96 12.10 0.77
CA TYR A 10 0.27 11.17 1.66
C TYR A 10 0.39 9.71 1.20
N LEU A 11 0.60 9.51 -0.10
CA LEU A 11 0.71 8.21 -0.75
C LEU A 11 1.60 8.39 -1.96
N ASP A 12 2.60 7.51 -2.14
CA ASP A 12 3.36 7.46 -3.38
C ASP A 12 2.52 6.78 -4.46
N MET A 13 2.08 7.56 -5.44
CA MET A 13 1.23 7.10 -6.52
C MET A 13 1.66 7.72 -7.84
N GLU A 14 1.60 6.92 -8.89
CA GLU A 14 1.70 7.38 -10.26
C GLU A 14 0.65 6.69 -11.13
N VAL A 15 -0.18 7.46 -11.83
CA VAL A 15 -1.17 6.93 -12.79
C VAL A 15 -1.13 7.70 -14.11
N ALA A 16 -1.17 6.96 -15.21
CA ALA A 16 -1.29 7.51 -16.55
C ALA A 16 -2.78 7.58 -16.92
N LEU A 17 -3.26 8.78 -17.25
CA LEU A 17 -4.65 9.04 -17.56
C LEU A 17 -4.87 9.28 -19.06
N THR A 18 -6.03 8.88 -19.53
CA THR A 18 -6.55 9.09 -20.88
C THR A 18 -8.00 9.58 -20.81
N GLY A 19 -8.46 10.29 -21.83
CA GLY A 19 -9.81 10.81 -21.90
C GLY A 19 -9.87 12.25 -22.41
N GLU A 20 -11.06 12.82 -22.33
CA GLU A 20 -11.40 14.16 -22.78
C GLU A 20 -12.22 14.87 -21.70
N LEU A 21 -11.96 16.16 -21.52
CA LEU A 21 -12.66 17.02 -20.58
C LEU A 21 -13.12 18.29 -21.29
N ASP A 22 -14.34 18.69 -21.01
CA ASP A 22 -14.91 19.97 -21.43
C ASP A 22 -14.61 21.03 -20.37
N ALA A 23 -13.91 22.08 -20.77
CA ALA A 23 -13.54 23.19 -19.91
C ALA A 23 -14.48 24.38 -20.11
N GLN A 24 -15.11 24.85 -19.04
CA GLN A 24 -16.02 25.99 -19.05
C GLN A 24 -15.52 27.11 -18.13
N LYS A 25 -15.44 28.33 -18.65
CA LYS A 25 -15.02 29.51 -17.88
C LYS A 25 -15.86 30.73 -18.24
N SER A 26 -16.65 31.21 -17.28
CA SER A 26 -17.39 32.47 -17.39
C SER A 26 -16.60 33.63 -16.77
N ILE A 27 -17.00 34.86 -17.10
CA ILE A 27 -16.47 36.06 -16.45
C ILE A 27 -16.74 35.98 -14.94
N GLU A 28 -15.73 36.25 -14.13
CA GLU A 28 -15.79 36.23 -12.65
C GLU A 28 -16.15 34.88 -12.00
N GLN A 29 -16.18 33.78 -12.76
CA GLN A 29 -16.37 32.44 -12.21
C GLN A 29 -15.07 31.62 -12.29
N GLU A 30 -14.96 30.65 -11.39
CA GLU A 30 -13.87 29.67 -11.43
C GLU A 30 -13.99 28.77 -12.66
N LEU A 31 -12.85 28.24 -13.13
CA LEU A 31 -12.82 27.29 -14.23
C LEU A 31 -13.50 25.99 -13.78
N GLN A 32 -14.40 25.47 -14.61
CA GLN A 32 -15.08 24.20 -14.38
C GLN A 32 -14.67 23.17 -15.43
N LEU A 33 -14.62 21.91 -15.03
CA LEU A 33 -14.33 20.76 -15.90
C LEU A 33 -15.48 19.76 -15.84
N PHE A 34 -15.79 19.18 -17.00
CA PHE A 34 -16.81 18.15 -17.14
C PHE A 34 -16.26 16.97 -17.95
N GLY A 35 -16.57 15.75 -17.54
CA GLY A 35 -16.16 14.51 -18.23
C GLY A 35 -15.37 13.56 -17.35
N THR A 36 -14.84 12.50 -17.93
CA THR A 36 -14.13 11.44 -17.19
C THR A 36 -12.77 11.17 -17.80
N LEU A 37 -11.74 11.15 -16.95
CA LEU A 37 -10.43 10.59 -17.27
C LEU A 37 -10.32 9.18 -16.72
N ASN A 38 -9.86 8.23 -17.53
CA ASN A 38 -9.61 6.86 -17.12
C ASN A 38 -8.10 6.63 -16.92
N ALA A 39 -7.74 5.84 -15.92
CA ALA A 39 -6.37 5.44 -15.66
C ALA A 39 -6.04 4.16 -16.45
N GLU A 40 -5.03 4.21 -17.33
CA GLU A 40 -4.64 3.08 -18.17
C GLU A 40 -3.58 2.18 -17.52
N ARG A 41 -2.68 2.78 -16.74
CA ARG A 41 -1.58 2.10 -16.06
C ARG A 41 -1.09 2.94 -14.91
N GLY A 42 -0.44 2.30 -13.94
CA GLY A 42 0.11 3.00 -12.79
C GLY A 42 0.31 2.10 -11.59
N TYR A 43 0.56 2.73 -10.45
CA TYR A 43 0.68 2.08 -9.16
C TYR A 43 0.32 3.03 -8.03
N ALA A 44 0.02 2.45 -6.87
CA ALA A 44 0.02 3.10 -5.57
C ALA A 44 0.98 2.34 -4.64
N ARG A 45 1.63 3.01 -3.68
CA ARG A 45 2.47 2.36 -2.66
C ARG A 45 1.97 2.58 -1.24
N PRO A 46 0.78 2.06 -0.88
CA PRO A 46 0.35 2.09 0.51
C PRO A 46 1.36 1.32 1.38
N LEU A 47 1.72 1.89 2.54
CA LEU A 47 2.66 1.27 3.50
C LEU A 47 4.00 0.86 2.87
N GLY A 48 4.46 1.59 1.85
CA GLY A 48 5.70 1.31 1.13
C GLY A 48 5.62 0.16 0.13
N LYS A 49 4.50 -0.56 0.05
CA LYS A 49 4.33 -1.72 -0.83
C LYS A 49 3.68 -1.35 -2.15
N GLN A 50 4.29 -1.71 -3.28
CA GLN A 50 3.72 -1.40 -4.60
C GLN A 50 2.53 -2.29 -4.95
N PHE A 51 1.37 -1.65 -5.14
CA PHE A 51 0.16 -2.20 -5.74
C PHE A 51 0.03 -1.65 -7.15
N ASN A 52 -0.21 -2.52 -8.13
CA ASN A 52 -0.35 -2.11 -9.53
C ASN A 52 -1.79 -1.73 -9.82
N LEU A 53 -2.00 -0.77 -10.73
CA LEU A 53 -3.33 -0.33 -11.13
C LEU A 53 -4.10 -1.46 -11.82
N ASP A 54 -5.31 -1.73 -11.34
CA ASP A 54 -6.30 -2.58 -12.02
C ASP A 54 -7.29 -1.73 -12.82
N GLU A 55 -7.82 -0.70 -12.17
CA GLU A 55 -8.85 0.19 -12.69
C GLU A 55 -8.69 1.58 -12.05
N GLY A 56 -9.00 2.63 -12.81
CA GLY A 56 -9.19 3.93 -12.18
C GLY A 56 -9.92 4.93 -13.08
N SER A 57 -10.63 5.86 -12.45
CA SER A 57 -11.37 6.94 -13.09
C SER A 57 -11.38 8.21 -12.23
N PHE A 58 -11.48 9.35 -12.91
CA PHE A 58 -11.59 10.68 -12.33
C PHE A 58 -12.71 11.39 -13.08
N THR A 59 -13.84 11.61 -12.42
CA THR A 59 -15.04 12.19 -13.02
C THR A 59 -15.20 13.63 -12.52
N PHE A 60 -15.16 14.56 -13.46
CA PHE A 60 -15.34 15.99 -13.21
C PHE A 60 -16.76 16.40 -13.57
N SER A 61 -17.40 17.16 -12.68
CA SER A 61 -18.79 17.61 -12.82
C SER A 61 -18.98 19.09 -12.44
N GLY A 62 -17.90 19.88 -12.46
CA GLY A 62 -17.89 21.26 -12.02
C GLY A 62 -16.50 21.70 -11.53
N PRO A 63 -16.29 21.99 -10.23
CA PRO A 63 -15.01 22.43 -9.70
C PRO A 63 -13.85 21.47 -10.00
N ILE A 64 -12.66 22.02 -10.28
CA ILE A 64 -11.46 21.25 -10.63
C ILE A 64 -10.89 20.50 -9.42
N SER A 65 -11.07 21.05 -8.22
CA SER A 65 -10.57 20.47 -6.97
C SER A 65 -11.38 19.27 -6.48
N GLU A 66 -12.61 19.09 -6.97
CA GLU A 66 -13.60 18.16 -6.44
C GLU A 66 -14.02 17.05 -7.42
N PRO A 67 -13.13 16.43 -8.23
CA PRO A 67 -13.54 15.28 -9.02
C PRO A 67 -13.90 14.10 -8.11
N GLU A 68 -14.88 13.33 -8.55
CA GLU A 68 -15.13 12.00 -8.00
C GLU A 68 -14.03 11.06 -8.51
N ILE A 69 -13.31 10.42 -7.61
CA ILE A 69 -12.23 9.49 -7.92
C ILE A 69 -12.64 8.06 -7.60
N PHE A 70 -12.17 7.13 -8.42
CA PHE A 70 -12.15 5.71 -8.10
C PHE A 70 -10.84 5.14 -8.60
N ILE A 71 -10.07 4.49 -7.73
CA ILE A 71 -8.80 3.85 -8.10
C ILE A 71 -8.75 2.53 -7.35
N ARG A 72 -8.60 1.43 -8.10
CA ARG A 72 -8.40 0.10 -7.58
C ARG A 72 -7.03 -0.41 -8.01
N THR A 73 -6.24 -0.81 -7.02
CA THR A 73 -4.91 -1.37 -7.23
C THR A 73 -4.78 -2.73 -6.54
N SER A 74 -3.95 -3.62 -7.08
CA SER A 74 -3.74 -4.96 -6.53
C SER A 74 -2.28 -5.31 -6.26
N PHE A 75 -2.08 -6.19 -5.28
CA PHE A 75 -0.80 -6.80 -4.95
C PHE A 75 -1.00 -8.27 -4.57
N ILE A 76 -0.12 -9.14 -5.06
CA ILE A 76 -0.13 -10.58 -4.75
C ILE A 76 1.12 -10.89 -3.90
N PRO A 77 0.95 -11.25 -2.60
CA PRO A 77 2.06 -11.67 -1.74
C PRO A 77 2.70 -12.97 -2.25
N GLN A 78 4.01 -12.95 -2.52
CA GLN A 78 4.71 -14.13 -3.07
C GLN A 78 4.70 -15.36 -2.13
N THR A 79 4.60 -15.12 -0.84
CA THR A 79 4.60 -16.12 0.25
C THR A 79 3.23 -16.77 0.42
N ALA A 80 2.14 -16.02 0.24
CA ALA A 80 0.77 -16.51 0.35
C ALA A 80 0.53 -17.71 -0.58
N GLN A 81 0.98 -17.59 -1.84
CA GLN A 81 0.78 -18.62 -2.85
C GLN A 81 1.49 -19.94 -2.51
N LYS A 82 2.59 -19.90 -1.74
CA LYS A 82 3.34 -21.10 -1.33
C LYS A 82 2.75 -21.79 -0.09
N GLN A 83 2.00 -21.07 0.75
CA GLN A 83 1.53 -21.58 2.04
C GLN A 83 0.08 -22.10 2.00
N THR A 84 -0.81 -21.44 1.26
CA THR A 84 -2.24 -21.76 1.26
C THR A 84 -2.69 -22.58 0.04
N GLY A 85 -1.84 -22.68 -0.99
CA GLY A 85 -2.18 -23.31 -2.27
C GLY A 85 -3.14 -22.51 -3.15
N ASN A 86 -3.70 -21.40 -2.63
CA ASN A 86 -4.60 -20.50 -3.34
C ASN A 86 -3.97 -19.10 -3.42
N PRO A 87 -3.99 -18.42 -4.58
CA PRO A 87 -3.49 -17.06 -4.67
C PRO A 87 -4.31 -16.13 -3.77
N ILE A 88 -3.62 -15.36 -2.93
CA ILE A 88 -4.22 -14.24 -2.19
C ILE A 88 -3.94 -12.98 -3.01
N THR A 89 -4.98 -12.21 -3.30
CA THR A 89 -4.85 -10.88 -3.88
C THR A 89 -5.29 -9.85 -2.84
N LEU A 90 -4.45 -8.86 -2.59
CA LEU A 90 -4.79 -7.71 -1.76
C LEU A 90 -5.16 -6.56 -2.68
N PHE A 91 -6.16 -5.79 -2.30
CA PHE A 91 -6.57 -4.59 -3.01
C PHE A 91 -6.42 -3.37 -2.12
N TYR A 92 -5.98 -2.27 -2.72
CA TYR A 92 -6.01 -0.95 -2.12
C TYR A 92 -6.84 -0.04 -3.00
N ILE A 93 -7.92 0.49 -2.41
CA ILE A 93 -8.97 1.23 -3.10
C ILE A 93 -9.05 2.64 -2.56
N ILE A 94 -9.14 3.60 -3.47
CA ILE A 94 -9.32 5.02 -3.21
C ILE A 94 -10.57 5.46 -3.94
N GLU A 95 -11.55 6.00 -3.23
CA GLU A 95 -12.82 6.41 -3.83
C GLU A 95 -13.43 7.64 -3.15
N GLY A 96 -14.39 8.29 -3.80
CA GLY A 96 -15.07 9.47 -3.27
C GLY A 96 -14.55 10.77 -3.86
N ASN A 97 -14.77 11.88 -3.15
CA ASN A 97 -14.34 13.20 -3.59
C ASN A 97 -12.81 13.38 -3.39
N ALA A 98 -12.11 13.98 -4.35
CA ALA A 98 -10.67 14.18 -4.24
C ALA A 98 -10.19 15.07 -3.07
N GLU A 99 -11.05 15.94 -2.54
CA GLU A 99 -10.74 16.74 -1.35
C GLU A 99 -10.85 15.92 -0.04
N ASP A 100 -11.73 14.92 0.00
CA ASP A 100 -11.94 14.03 1.14
C ASP A 100 -12.15 12.57 0.69
N PRO A 101 -11.10 11.91 0.18
CA PRO A 101 -11.19 10.57 -0.34
C PRO A 101 -11.25 9.53 0.78
N THR A 102 -11.99 8.45 0.53
CA THR A 102 -11.97 7.26 1.38
C THR A 102 -10.91 6.28 0.89
N PHE A 103 -10.15 5.71 1.82
CA PHE A 103 -9.12 4.71 1.56
C PHE A 103 -9.48 3.40 2.25
N ARG A 104 -9.41 2.28 1.53
CA ARG A 104 -9.70 0.97 2.10
C ARG A 104 -8.83 -0.13 1.53
N PHE A 105 -8.65 -1.17 2.34
CA PHE A 105 -8.01 -2.40 1.95
C PHE A 105 -9.04 -3.51 1.84
N GLU A 106 -8.91 -4.36 0.83
CA GLU A 106 -9.68 -5.58 0.67
C GLU A 106 -8.76 -6.75 0.34
N SER A 107 -9.30 -7.96 0.37
CA SER A 107 -8.61 -9.14 -0.13
C SER A 107 -9.54 -10.15 -0.76
N GLU A 108 -8.96 -10.95 -1.65
CA GLU A 108 -9.56 -12.15 -2.19
C GLU A 108 -8.62 -13.34 -1.96
N PRO A 109 -9.03 -14.38 -1.21
CA PRO A 109 -10.28 -14.46 -0.43
C PRO A 109 -10.35 -13.39 0.68
N TYR A 110 -11.55 -13.17 1.22
CA TYR A 110 -11.78 -12.23 2.31
C TYR A 110 -10.89 -12.56 3.52
N MET A 111 -10.30 -11.52 4.10
CA MET A 111 -9.49 -11.57 5.32
C MET A 111 -9.84 -10.38 6.21
N GLU A 112 -9.57 -10.52 7.50
CA GLU A 112 -9.67 -9.41 8.45
C GLU A 112 -8.65 -8.31 8.13
N GLN A 113 -9.01 -7.07 8.41
CA GLN A 113 -8.19 -5.91 8.03
C GLN A 113 -6.77 -5.97 8.59
N GLN A 114 -6.62 -6.47 9.83
CA GLN A 114 -5.31 -6.67 10.45
C GLN A 114 -4.38 -7.56 9.62
N ASP A 115 -4.90 -8.65 9.04
CA ASP A 115 -4.10 -9.59 8.27
C ASP A 115 -3.70 -9.00 6.92
N ILE A 116 -4.57 -8.21 6.29
CA ILE A 116 -4.25 -7.48 5.05
C ILE A 116 -3.08 -6.52 5.30
N ILE A 117 -3.10 -5.80 6.42
CA ILE A 117 -2.02 -4.88 6.81
C ILE A 117 -0.72 -5.65 7.07
N CYS A 118 -0.77 -6.76 7.82
CA CYS A 118 0.41 -7.61 8.06
C CYS A 118 1.00 -8.16 6.75
N TYR A 119 0.18 -8.65 5.82
CA TYR A 119 0.68 -9.10 4.52
C TYR A 119 1.29 -7.95 3.71
N THR A 120 0.72 -6.75 3.80
CA THR A 120 1.23 -5.59 3.07
C THR A 120 2.62 -5.17 3.56
N LEU A 121 2.81 -5.12 4.88
CA LEU A 121 4.08 -4.72 5.52
C LEU A 121 5.13 -5.83 5.48
N PHE A 122 4.76 -7.05 5.86
CA PHE A 122 5.70 -8.13 6.16
C PHE A 122 5.65 -9.29 5.17
N ASN A 123 4.75 -9.22 4.19
CA ASN A 123 4.49 -10.32 3.26
C ASN A 123 4.11 -11.61 4.02
N LYS A 124 3.46 -11.52 5.19
CA LYS A 124 3.05 -12.64 6.04
C LYS A 124 1.80 -12.26 6.87
N PRO A 125 0.96 -13.24 7.27
CA PRO A 125 -0.17 -12.96 8.15
C PRO A 125 0.31 -12.68 9.59
N CYS A 126 -0.52 -12.01 10.42
CA CYS A 126 -0.08 -11.56 11.74
C CYS A 126 0.27 -12.73 12.68
N TYR A 127 -0.47 -13.84 12.63
CA TYR A 127 -0.19 -15.02 13.48
C TYR A 127 1.21 -15.63 13.22
N ALA A 128 1.74 -15.47 12.01
CA ALA A 128 3.09 -15.94 11.67
C ALA A 128 4.16 -15.07 12.33
N LEU A 129 3.85 -13.82 12.68
CA LEU A 129 4.74 -12.91 13.40
C LEU A 129 4.72 -13.20 14.91
N GLU A 130 3.54 -13.50 15.47
CA GLU A 130 3.40 -13.85 16.90
C GLU A 130 4.14 -15.16 17.22
N SER A 131 4.02 -16.17 16.36
CA SER A 131 4.79 -17.42 16.50
C SER A 131 6.30 -17.20 16.40
N TRP A 132 6.75 -16.25 15.57
CA TRP A 132 8.16 -15.87 15.49
C TRP A 132 8.65 -15.15 16.75
N GLN A 133 7.86 -14.23 17.29
CA GLN A 133 8.16 -13.57 18.56
C GLN A 133 8.31 -14.60 19.68
N GLN A 134 7.39 -15.56 19.80
CA GLN A 134 7.45 -16.61 20.82
C GLN A 134 8.68 -17.52 20.71
N VAL A 135 9.14 -17.82 19.49
CA VAL A 135 10.38 -18.60 19.28
C VAL A 135 11.61 -17.79 19.71
N VAL A 136 11.66 -16.50 19.36
CA VAL A 136 12.79 -15.62 19.69
C VAL A 136 12.81 -15.21 21.17
N SER A 137 11.64 -15.04 21.79
CA SER A 137 11.53 -14.66 23.21
C SER A 137 11.48 -15.87 24.17
N GLY A 138 11.51 -17.10 23.65
CA GLY A 138 11.29 -18.33 24.43
C GLY A 138 12.39 -19.39 24.35
N GLY A 139 13.47 -19.20 23.59
CA GLY A 139 14.48 -20.24 23.34
C GLY A 139 15.83 -19.98 24.02
N GLY A 140 16.12 -20.73 25.08
CA GLY A 140 17.47 -20.79 25.67
C GLY A 140 18.51 -21.40 24.72
N SER A 141 19.74 -20.90 24.84
CA SER A 141 21.01 -21.32 24.22
C SER A 141 20.94 -22.58 23.36
N SER A 142 20.81 -22.42 22.04
CA SER A 142 20.97 -23.51 21.08
C SER A 142 21.80 -23.03 19.89
N PRO A 143 22.62 -23.89 19.23
CA PRO A 143 23.57 -23.48 18.17
C PRO A 143 22.93 -22.88 16.91
N THR A 144 21.59 -22.82 16.85
CA THR A 144 20.79 -22.12 15.85
C THR A 144 20.86 -20.60 15.97
N ASP A 145 21.29 -20.06 17.11
CA ASP A 145 21.31 -18.62 17.40
C ASP A 145 22.25 -17.85 16.45
N LEU A 146 23.38 -18.44 16.07
CA LEU A 146 24.38 -17.82 15.17
C LEU A 146 23.89 -17.63 13.73
N LEU A 147 22.92 -18.42 13.28
CA LEU A 147 22.32 -18.31 11.93
C LEU A 147 21.15 -17.32 11.92
N VAL A 148 20.55 -17.06 13.09
CA VAL A 148 19.46 -16.10 13.28
C VAL A 148 20.01 -14.68 13.33
N ASP A 149 21.12 -14.43 14.01
CA ASP A 149 21.75 -13.09 14.09
C ASP A 149 22.08 -12.52 12.71
N VAL A 150 22.66 -13.34 11.81
CA VAL A 150 23.01 -12.90 10.44
C VAL A 150 21.78 -12.54 9.60
N LEU A 151 20.63 -13.18 9.86
CA LEU A 151 19.37 -12.87 9.18
C LEU A 151 18.68 -11.65 9.80
N LEU A 152 18.83 -11.43 11.11
CA LEU A 152 18.33 -10.24 11.79
C LEU A 152 19.08 -8.99 11.33
N ASP A 153 20.40 -9.05 11.16
CA ASP A 153 21.20 -7.94 10.62
C ASP A 153 20.74 -7.50 9.22
N GLU A 154 20.39 -8.46 8.36
CA GLU A 154 19.88 -8.18 7.01
C GLU A 154 18.48 -7.54 7.07
N VAL A 155 17.60 -8.03 7.96
CA VAL A 155 16.26 -7.48 8.17
C VAL A 155 16.30 -6.08 8.80
N GLU A 156 17.19 -5.85 9.75
CA GLU A 156 17.43 -4.56 10.39
C GLU A 156 17.98 -3.56 9.37
N THR A 157 18.99 -3.97 8.59
CA THR A 157 19.54 -3.13 7.51
C THR A 157 18.45 -2.71 6.51
N LEU A 158 17.53 -3.60 6.15
CA LEU A 158 16.40 -3.29 5.28
C LEU A 158 15.35 -2.39 5.95
N ALA A 159 15.04 -2.61 7.24
CA ALA A 159 14.12 -1.79 8.01
C ALA A 159 14.65 -0.36 8.21
N THR A 160 15.93 -0.22 8.56
CA THR A 160 16.59 1.08 8.74
C THR A 160 16.69 1.85 7.41
N GLN A 161 17.03 1.17 6.31
CA GLN A 161 17.21 1.83 5.01
C GLN A 161 15.91 2.25 4.34
N GLN A 162 14.80 1.54 4.55
CA GLN A 162 13.51 1.84 3.90
C GLN A 162 12.48 2.53 4.79
N LEU A 163 12.52 2.35 6.11
CA LEU A 163 11.46 2.81 7.01
C LEU A 163 11.90 3.88 8.03
N GLY A 164 13.21 4.14 8.20
CA GLY A 164 13.71 5.18 9.11
C GLY A 164 13.30 4.96 10.58
N ILE A 165 13.06 3.71 10.98
CA ILE A 165 12.71 3.34 12.35
C ILE A 165 14.00 2.99 13.09
N ASP A 166 14.30 3.75 14.14
CA ASP A 166 15.43 3.50 15.05
C ASP A 166 15.09 2.24 15.87
N VAL A 167 15.81 1.15 15.63
CA VAL A 167 15.58 -0.13 16.32
C VAL A 167 16.08 0.03 17.76
N VAL A 168 15.16 0.08 18.73
CA VAL A 168 15.53 0.18 20.14
C VAL A 168 16.10 -1.17 20.59
N GLN A 169 17.42 -1.19 20.80
CA GLN A 169 18.18 -2.32 21.33
C GLN A 169 17.72 -2.59 22.77
N ILE A 170 17.12 -3.75 23.03
CA ILE A 170 16.76 -4.18 24.39
C ILE A 170 17.94 -4.96 24.95
N ASP A 171 18.80 -4.27 25.71
CA ASP A 171 19.84 -4.92 26.50
C ASP A 171 19.20 -5.67 27.68
N ASN A 172 19.26 -6.99 27.63
CA ASN A 172 18.91 -7.85 28.75
C ASN A 172 20.18 -8.25 29.52
N SER A 173 20.77 -7.32 30.27
CA SER A 173 21.70 -7.69 31.33
C SER A 173 20.91 -8.18 32.53
N SER A 174 20.81 -9.50 32.65
CA SER A 174 20.21 -10.17 33.81
C SER A 174 21.04 -9.98 35.08
N SER A 175 20.36 -9.83 36.22
CA SER A 175 20.86 -10.15 37.56
C SER A 175 19.80 -10.97 38.27
#